data_AF-A0A932G8Y8-F1
#
_entry.id   AF-A0A932G8Y8-F1
#
_cell.length_a   1.000
_cell.length_b   1.000
_cell.length_c   1.000
_cell.angle_alpha   90.00
_cell.angle_beta   90.00
_cell.angle_gamma   90.00
#
_symmetry.space_group_name_H-M   'P 1'
#
loop_
_entity.id
_entity.type
_entity.pdbx_description
1 polymer ?
#
loop_
_entity_poly.entity_id
_entity_poly.type
_entity_poly.pdbx_seq_one_letter_code
_entity_poly.pdbx_strand_id
1 'polypeptide(L)'
;MFSSPVTRRTSQLITPKKISDTSGFGPYNQSERLELYRAALRRLKDGGWIYPCTCSRQDVLRALQAPHQGEDEPIYPGTCRQNSKAEIRNQKLNWRFRVPDGETLRFDDGRYGPQQFVAGRDFGDFVVWRHDDLPAYQLAVVVDDAGMQITEVVRGADLLKSTVRQLLLYRALGLTPPKFFHCPLLTDDVGVRLAKRHDALSLRALRQRGAAPDALRRGWERMATSSRLKFSLKNLSRGDETGG
;
A
#
# COMPACT_ATOMS: atom_id res chain seq x y z
N MET A 1 42.39 2.84 7.53
CA MET A 1 42.08 2.00 8.70
C MET A 1 41.03 2.70 9.55
N PHE A 2 39.74 2.41 9.34
CA PHE A 2 38.68 2.63 10.33
C PHE A 2 37.59 1.60 10.03
N SER A 3 37.74 0.43 10.66
CA SER A 3 36.72 -0.60 10.72
C SER A 3 35.96 -0.36 12.02
N SER A 4 34.69 0.00 11.93
CA SER A 4 33.79 0.03 13.10
C SER A 4 32.80 -1.14 12.97
N PRO A 5 32.63 -1.98 14.00
CA PRO A 5 31.80 -3.15 13.92
C PRO A 5 30.31 -2.76 14.03
N VAL A 6 29.52 -3.17 13.04
CA VAL A 6 28.06 -3.18 13.14
C VAL A 6 27.67 -4.30 14.09
N THR A 7 27.47 -3.95 15.35
CA THR A 7 26.93 -4.86 16.36
C THR A 7 25.48 -5.19 16.00
N ARG A 8 25.24 -6.41 15.53
CA ARG A 8 23.89 -6.96 15.33
C ARG A 8 23.17 -7.00 16.68
N ARG A 9 22.31 -6.00 16.94
CA ARG A 9 21.31 -6.14 18.01
C ARG A 9 20.22 -7.09 17.52
N THR A 10 20.07 -8.16 18.28
CA THR A 10 19.07 -9.21 18.16
C THR A 10 17.66 -8.66 17.91
N SER A 11 17.02 -9.21 16.88
CA SER A 11 15.59 -9.07 16.58
C SER A 11 14.76 -9.46 17.80
N GLN A 12 14.25 -8.48 18.53
CA GLN A 12 13.12 -8.72 19.44
C GLN A 12 11.87 -8.69 18.57
N LEU A 13 11.37 -9.89 18.29
CA LEU A 13 10.07 -10.12 17.67
C LEU A 13 9.01 -9.35 18.46
N ILE A 14 8.13 -8.68 17.71
CA ILE A 14 6.96 -8.00 18.25
C ILE A 14 6.05 -9.06 18.87
N THR A 15 6.07 -9.23 20.20
CA THR A 15 5.14 -10.13 20.89
C THR A 15 3.93 -9.34 21.38
N PRO A 16 2.73 -9.53 20.80
CA PRO A 16 1.52 -8.90 21.31
C PRO A 16 1.13 -9.47 22.67
N LYS A 17 0.58 -8.60 23.54
CA LYS A 17 -0.09 -8.97 24.78
C LYS A 17 -1.33 -9.82 24.41
N LYS A 18 -1.49 -10.99 25.03
CA LYS A 18 -2.57 -11.96 24.77
C LYS A 18 -3.95 -11.29 24.66
N ILE A 19 -4.50 -11.25 23.47
CA ILE A 19 -5.94 -11.17 23.20
C ILE A 19 -6.29 -12.49 22.53
N SER A 20 -7.25 -13.21 23.12
CA SER A 20 -7.61 -14.57 22.76
C SER A 20 -8.28 -14.61 21.38
N ASP A 21 -7.47 -14.83 20.35
CA ASP A 21 -7.94 -15.21 19.03
C ASP A 21 -7.17 -16.45 18.56
N THR A 22 -7.89 -17.47 18.11
CA THR A 22 -7.45 -18.88 17.99
C THR A 22 -6.37 -19.15 16.94
N SER A 23 -5.96 -18.11 16.21
CA SER A 23 -4.95 -18.13 15.15
C SER A 23 -3.61 -17.51 15.56
N GLY A 24 -3.46 -17.05 16.81
CA GLY A 24 -2.18 -16.61 17.39
C GLY A 24 -1.64 -15.25 16.92
N PHE A 25 -2.16 -14.69 15.82
CA PHE A 25 -1.71 -13.41 15.23
C PHE A 25 -2.69 -12.23 15.41
N GLY A 26 -3.86 -12.50 15.99
CA GLY A 26 -4.88 -11.49 16.26
C GLY A 26 -4.40 -10.36 17.18
N PRO A 27 -5.14 -9.24 17.27
CA PRO A 27 -6.45 -8.99 16.63
C PRO A 27 -6.33 -8.71 15.13
N TYR A 28 -7.38 -9.00 14.35
CA TYR A 28 -7.37 -8.82 12.88
C TYR A 28 -7.84 -7.45 12.40
N ASN A 29 -8.43 -6.64 13.28
CA ASN A 29 -8.80 -5.28 12.95
C ASN A 29 -7.64 -4.31 13.22
N GLN A 30 -7.23 -3.55 12.21
CA GLN A 30 -6.14 -2.59 12.32
C GLN A 30 -6.40 -1.54 13.40
N SER A 31 -7.65 -1.13 13.65
CA SER A 31 -7.94 -0.17 14.72
C SER A 31 -7.55 -0.67 16.11
N GLU A 32 -7.47 -1.99 16.30
CA GLU A 32 -7.13 -2.65 17.57
C GLU A 32 -5.63 -2.93 17.71
N ARG A 33 -4.83 -2.60 16.68
CA ARG A 33 -3.39 -2.93 16.59
C ARG A 33 -2.47 -1.72 16.77
N LEU A 34 -3.02 -0.59 17.23
CA LEU A 34 -2.33 0.71 17.25
C LEU A 34 -0.97 0.68 17.98
N GLU A 35 -0.85 -0.10 19.06
CA GLU A 35 0.41 -0.22 19.82
C GLU A 35 1.53 -0.87 19.01
N LEU A 36 1.22 -1.81 18.12
CA LEU A 36 2.21 -2.43 17.22
C LEU A 36 2.76 -1.39 16.24
N TYR A 37 1.87 -0.56 15.69
CA TYR A 37 2.26 0.50 14.78
C TYR A 37 3.04 1.61 15.47
N ARG A 38 2.68 1.98 16.71
CA ARG A 38 3.45 2.93 17.54
C ARG A 38 4.84 2.41 17.84
N ALA A 39 5.00 1.11 18.09
CA ALA A 39 6.31 0.49 18.28
C ALA A 39 7.17 0.59 17.01
N ALA A 40 6.61 0.29 15.84
CA ALA A 40 7.30 0.47 14.56
C ALA A 40 7.66 1.94 14.30
N LEU A 41 6.75 2.87 14.59
CA LEU A 41 7.00 4.31 14.49
C LEU A 41 8.22 4.75 15.33
N ARG A 42 8.31 4.30 16.59
CA ARG A 42 9.48 4.58 17.46
C ARG A 42 10.78 4.10 16.82
N ARG A 43 10.80 2.85 16.34
CA ARG A 43 11.99 2.28 15.67
C ARG A 43 12.41 3.06 14.43
N LEU A 44 11.44 3.55 13.63
CA LEU A 44 11.73 4.40 12.47
C LEU A 44 12.30 5.76 12.88
N LYS A 45 11.79 6.36 13.96
CA LYS A 45 12.31 7.62 14.52
C LYS A 45 13.74 7.43 15.03
N ASP A 46 13.96 6.42 15.86
CA ASP A 46 15.26 6.13 16.47
C ASP A 46 16.32 5.80 15.41
N GLY A 47 15.92 5.16 14.30
CA GLY A 47 16.77 4.88 13.15
C GLY A 47 16.99 6.06 12.20
N GLY A 48 16.37 7.23 12.44
CA GLY A 48 16.52 8.41 11.58
C GLY A 48 15.87 8.28 10.20
N TRP A 49 15.00 7.29 9.99
CA TRP A 49 14.37 6.99 8.70
C TRP A 49 13.22 7.93 8.35
N ILE A 50 12.64 8.59 9.36
CA ILE A 50 11.47 9.43 9.21
C ILE A 50 11.70 10.82 9.80
N TYR A 51 10.96 11.81 9.32
CA TYR A 51 11.03 13.18 9.81
C TYR A 51 9.62 13.80 9.94
N PRO A 52 9.43 14.76 10.87
CA PRO A 52 8.15 15.44 11.03
C PRO A 52 7.86 16.36 9.84
N CYS A 53 6.59 16.46 9.46
CA CYS A 53 6.11 17.26 8.35
C CYS A 53 4.87 18.06 8.76
N THR A 54 4.94 19.38 8.62
CA THR A 54 3.83 20.31 8.88
C THR A 54 3.01 20.61 7.62
N CYS A 55 3.50 20.26 6.42
CA CYS A 55 2.77 20.54 5.18
C CYS A 55 1.40 19.84 5.14
N SER A 56 0.35 20.62 4.85
CA SER A 56 -0.95 20.09 4.46
C SER A 56 -0.91 19.53 3.03
N ARG A 57 -1.94 18.77 2.64
CA ARG A 57 -2.10 18.32 1.25
C ARG A 57 -2.15 19.50 0.28
N GLN A 58 -2.81 20.59 0.67
CA GLN A 58 -2.91 21.79 -0.15
C GLN A 58 -1.55 22.47 -0.33
N ASP A 59 -0.71 22.51 0.72
CA ASP A 59 0.64 23.06 0.63
C ASP A 59 1.51 22.26 -0.34
N VAL A 60 1.42 20.92 -0.28
CA VAL A 60 2.15 20.03 -1.20
C VAL A 60 1.72 20.30 -2.65
N LEU A 61 0.42 20.36 -2.92
CA LEU A 61 -0.09 20.64 -4.26
C LEU A 61 0.32 22.03 -4.77
N ARG A 62 0.25 23.05 -3.90
CA ARG A 62 0.66 24.42 -4.25
C ARG A 62 2.15 24.52 -4.56
N ALA A 63 2.99 23.83 -3.79
CA ALA A 63 4.43 23.82 -3.99
C ALA A 63 4.87 23.17 -5.31
N LEU A 64 4.02 22.33 -5.91
CA LEU A 64 4.36 21.61 -7.13
C LEU A 64 4.06 22.37 -8.43
N GLN A 65 3.40 23.55 -8.34
CA GLN A 65 3.14 24.56 -9.39
C GLN A 65 2.75 24.10 -10.81
N ALA A 66 2.56 22.81 -11.08
CA ALA A 66 2.30 22.26 -12.40
C ALA A 66 0.94 21.56 -12.44
N PRO A 67 0.19 21.67 -13.55
CA PRO A 67 -0.97 20.82 -13.77
C PRO A 67 -0.48 19.37 -13.82
N HIS A 68 -0.68 18.62 -12.74
CA HIS A 68 -0.48 17.18 -12.73
C HIS A 68 -1.50 16.56 -13.69
N GLN A 69 -1.12 16.41 -14.96
CA GLN A 69 -1.89 15.65 -15.94
C GLN A 69 -1.68 14.16 -15.69
N GLY A 70 -2.45 13.61 -14.76
CA GLY A 70 -2.48 12.17 -14.45
C GLY A 70 -3.16 11.87 -13.12
N GLU A 71 -3.63 10.63 -12.93
CA GLU A 71 -4.19 10.15 -11.64
C GLU A 71 -3.09 9.86 -10.58
N ASP A 72 -1.83 10.17 -10.87
CA ASP A 72 -0.69 9.81 -10.04
C ASP A 72 -0.48 10.77 -8.86
N GLU A 73 -0.20 10.20 -7.68
CA GLU A 73 0.07 10.99 -6.48
C GLU A 73 1.34 11.85 -6.66
N PRO A 74 1.25 13.17 -6.38
CA PRO A 74 2.41 14.05 -6.51
C PRO A 74 3.58 13.63 -5.63
N ILE A 75 4.80 13.76 -6.15
CA ILE A 75 6.03 13.57 -5.38
C ILE A 75 6.20 14.73 -4.41
N TYR A 76 6.39 14.41 -3.12
CA TYR A 76 6.58 15.45 -2.10
C TYR A 76 7.87 16.25 -2.39
N PRO A 77 7.81 17.60 -2.43
CA PRO A 77 8.95 18.45 -2.82
C PRO A 77 10.07 18.54 -1.77
N GLY A 78 9.94 17.85 -0.64
CA GLY A 78 10.99 17.81 0.37
C GLY A 78 11.03 19.01 1.32
N THR A 79 10.04 19.91 1.32
CA THR A 79 10.03 21.16 2.08
C THR A 79 10.39 21.01 3.56
N CYS A 80 9.91 19.96 4.24
CA CYS A 80 10.19 19.71 5.65
C CYS A 80 11.43 18.83 5.90
N ARG A 81 12.15 18.37 4.87
CA ARG A 81 13.28 17.43 5.04
C ARG A 81 14.40 17.97 5.93
N GLN A 82 14.66 19.28 5.89
CA GLN A 82 15.72 19.93 6.68
C GLN A 82 15.21 20.39 8.06
N ASN A 83 13.90 20.42 8.28
CA ASN A 83 13.28 20.88 9.52
C ASN A 83 13.20 19.76 10.58
N SER A 84 14.34 19.17 10.92
CA SER A 84 14.44 18.17 12.01
C SER A 84 14.06 18.72 13.38
N LYS A 85 14.05 20.06 13.53
CA LYS A 85 13.70 20.80 14.74
C LYS A 85 12.36 21.53 14.66
N ALA A 86 11.49 21.23 13.68
CA ALA A 86 10.13 21.77 13.68
C ALA A 86 9.56 21.56 15.08
N GLU A 87 9.23 22.66 15.78
CA GLU A 87 8.96 22.63 17.22
C GLU A 87 7.94 21.54 17.53
N ILE A 88 8.42 20.40 18.03
CA ILE A 88 7.61 19.20 18.32
C ILE A 88 6.65 19.47 19.51
N ARG A 89 6.61 20.71 20.01
CA ARG A 89 5.80 21.11 21.15
C ARG A 89 4.32 21.15 20.73
N ASN A 90 3.60 20.12 21.15
CA ASN A 90 2.14 20.02 21.16
C ASN A 90 1.41 20.03 19.81
N GLN A 91 2.12 19.82 18.69
CA GLN A 91 1.47 19.69 17.39
C GLN A 91 1.30 18.23 16.96
N LYS A 92 0.08 17.91 16.53
CA LYS A 92 -0.27 16.70 15.79
C LYS A 92 0.35 16.81 14.39
N LEU A 93 1.44 16.09 14.15
CA LEU A 93 2.24 16.18 12.92
C LEU A 93 2.14 14.92 12.07
N ASN A 94 2.23 15.08 10.75
CA ASN A 94 2.51 13.96 9.87
C ASN A 94 3.98 13.56 10.01
N TRP A 95 4.26 12.27 9.92
CA TRP A 95 5.63 11.76 9.80
C TRP A 95 5.81 11.18 8.41
N ARG A 96 6.90 11.56 7.73
CA ARG A 96 7.23 11.08 6.40
C ARG A 96 8.48 10.22 6.43
N PHE A 97 8.50 9.18 5.61
CA PHE A 97 9.71 8.42 5.32
C PHE A 97 10.62 9.27 4.44
N ARG A 98 11.90 9.37 4.81
CA ARG A 98 12.95 9.98 4.01
C ARG A 98 13.44 8.97 2.98
N VAL A 99 12.94 9.09 1.75
CA VAL A 99 13.39 8.23 0.66
C VAL A 99 14.81 8.64 0.24
N PRO A 100 15.76 7.69 0.11
CA PRO A 100 17.10 8.00 -0.37
C PRO A 100 17.07 8.53 -1.82
N ASP A 101 17.73 9.66 -2.06
CA ASP A 101 17.65 10.36 -3.34
C ASP A 101 18.31 9.58 -4.47
N GLY A 102 17.62 9.45 -5.61
CA GLY A 102 18.10 8.75 -6.79
C GLY A 102 18.21 7.22 -6.65
N GLU A 103 17.87 6.66 -5.49
CA GLU A 103 17.91 5.22 -5.28
C GLU A 103 16.96 4.50 -6.24
N THR A 104 17.49 3.48 -6.93
CA THR A 104 16.68 2.60 -7.78
C THR A 104 16.27 1.38 -6.98
N LEU A 105 14.98 1.25 -6.69
CA LEU A 105 14.40 0.06 -6.08
C LEU A 105 13.92 -0.92 -7.13
N ARG A 106 14.16 -2.19 -6.88
CA ARG A 106 13.76 -3.31 -7.73
C ARG A 106 13.08 -4.39 -6.90
N PHE A 107 12.12 -5.07 -7.51
CA PHE A 107 11.52 -6.28 -6.97
C PHE A 107 10.95 -7.12 -8.10
N ASP A 108 10.85 -8.43 -7.89
CA ASP A 108 10.19 -9.33 -8.82
C ASP A 108 8.71 -9.45 -8.46
N ASP A 109 7.83 -9.08 -9.39
CA ASP A 109 6.41 -9.34 -9.29
C ASP A 109 6.09 -10.68 -9.94
N GLY A 110 5.33 -11.54 -9.26
CA GLY A 110 5.01 -12.86 -9.77
C GLY A 110 4.12 -12.88 -11.03
N ARG A 111 3.48 -11.76 -11.40
CA ARG A 111 2.74 -11.62 -12.67
C ARG A 111 3.40 -10.66 -13.65
N TYR A 112 3.87 -9.51 -13.19
CA TYR A 112 4.47 -8.48 -14.05
C TYR A 112 5.98 -8.64 -14.24
N GLY A 113 6.61 -9.63 -13.60
CA GLY A 113 8.05 -9.86 -13.68
C GLY A 113 8.86 -8.77 -12.97
N PRO A 114 10.14 -8.60 -13.33
CA PRO A 114 11.02 -7.61 -12.72
C PRO A 114 10.47 -6.18 -12.84
N GLN A 115 10.31 -5.51 -11.70
CA GLN A 115 9.86 -4.12 -11.60
C GLN A 115 11.00 -3.22 -11.14
N GLN A 116 11.00 -1.97 -11.61
CA GLN A 116 12.02 -0.97 -11.26
C GLN A 116 11.41 0.42 -11.09
N PHE A 117 11.76 1.10 -10.00
CA PHE A 117 11.35 2.48 -9.69
C PHE A 117 12.52 3.29 -9.15
N VAL A 118 12.61 4.56 -9.55
CA VAL A 118 13.67 5.50 -9.18
C VAL A 118 13.11 6.56 -8.23
N ALA A 119 13.72 6.67 -7.04
CA ALA A 119 13.39 7.69 -6.06
C ALA A 119 13.64 9.10 -6.61
N GLY A 120 12.69 10.01 -6.37
CA GLY A 120 12.71 11.38 -6.89
C GLY A 120 12.13 11.51 -8.30
N ARG A 121 12.00 10.42 -9.06
CA ARG A 121 11.37 10.40 -10.39
C ARG A 121 10.01 9.72 -10.40
N ASP A 122 9.95 8.50 -9.86
CA ASP A 122 8.76 7.65 -9.92
C ASP A 122 7.96 7.69 -8.61
N PHE A 123 8.62 7.99 -7.49
CA PHE A 123 8.03 8.19 -6.17
C PHE A 123 8.97 9.02 -5.28
N GLY A 124 8.50 9.48 -4.12
CA GLY A 124 9.33 10.16 -3.12
C GLY A 124 8.75 10.03 -1.72
N ASP A 125 9.10 10.98 -0.84
CA ASP A 125 8.76 10.93 0.58
C ASP A 125 7.26 10.80 0.85
N PHE A 126 6.90 9.69 1.50
CA PHE A 126 5.52 9.31 1.74
C PHE A 126 5.20 9.35 3.22
N VAL A 127 3.93 9.58 3.55
CA VAL A 127 3.45 9.61 4.94
C VAL A 127 3.48 8.19 5.52
N VAL A 128 4.03 8.05 6.72
CA VAL A 128 4.03 6.81 7.53
C VAL A 128 3.13 6.93 8.76
N TRP A 129 2.96 8.14 9.28
CA TRP A 129 2.08 8.46 10.40
C TRP A 129 1.35 9.74 10.09
N ARG A 130 0.04 9.76 10.34
CA ARG A 130 -0.82 10.90 10.07
C ARG A 130 -0.90 11.81 11.29
N HIS A 131 -1.22 13.07 11.06
CA HIS A 131 -1.43 14.06 12.11
C HIS A 131 -2.52 13.65 13.12
N ASP A 132 -3.55 12.91 12.71
CA ASP A 132 -4.63 12.44 13.58
C ASP A 132 -4.26 11.22 14.44
N ASP A 133 -2.96 10.94 14.58
CA ASP A 133 -2.38 9.86 15.39
C ASP A 133 -2.73 8.44 14.92
N LEU A 134 -2.86 8.27 13.60
CA LEU A 134 -3.07 6.99 12.96
C LEU A 134 -1.91 6.64 12.01
N PRO A 135 -1.57 5.35 11.86
CA PRO A 135 -0.62 4.93 10.85
C PRO A 135 -1.16 5.24 9.45
N ALA A 136 -0.25 5.55 8.53
CA ALA A 136 -0.59 5.50 7.12
C ALA A 136 -0.63 4.04 6.64
N TYR A 137 -1.37 3.80 5.56
CA TYR A 137 -1.51 2.49 4.92
C TYR A 137 -0.16 1.77 4.75
N GLN A 138 0.89 2.49 4.32
CA GLN A 138 2.20 1.90 4.08
C GLN A 138 2.81 1.26 5.33
N LEU A 139 2.70 1.91 6.49
CA LEU A 139 3.23 1.39 7.75
C LEU A 139 2.36 0.26 8.30
N ALA A 140 1.03 0.44 8.29
CA ALA A 140 0.11 -0.55 8.84
C ALA A 140 0.26 -1.90 8.13
N VAL A 141 0.30 -1.91 6.80
CA VAL A 141 0.49 -3.13 5.99
C VAL A 141 1.79 -3.83 6.33
N VAL A 142 2.92 -3.11 6.35
CA VAL A 142 4.23 -3.74 6.60
C VAL A 142 4.30 -4.36 8.00
N VAL A 143 3.74 -3.69 9.00
CA VAL A 143 3.72 -4.21 10.38
C VAL A 143 2.79 -5.42 10.50
N ASP A 144 1.63 -5.39 9.85
CA ASP A 144 0.67 -6.49 9.90
C ASP A 144 1.15 -7.69 9.10
N ASP A 145 1.62 -7.50 7.88
CA ASP A 145 2.18 -8.57 7.04
C ASP A 145 3.31 -9.30 7.79
N ALA A 146 4.24 -8.56 8.38
CA ALA A 146 5.33 -9.15 9.15
C ALA A 146 4.83 -9.82 10.46
N GLY A 147 3.92 -9.16 11.18
CA GLY A 147 3.39 -9.66 12.45
C GLY A 147 2.50 -10.89 12.29
N MET A 148 1.83 -11.03 11.13
CA MET A 148 0.99 -12.16 10.74
C MET A 148 1.73 -13.18 9.88
N GLN A 149 3.04 -12.98 9.64
CA GLN A 149 3.91 -13.87 8.88
C GLN A 149 3.40 -14.14 7.46
N ILE A 150 2.88 -13.11 6.80
CA ILE A 150 2.44 -13.19 5.41
C ILE A 150 3.65 -13.49 4.52
N THR A 151 3.55 -14.55 3.72
CA THR A 151 4.60 -14.98 2.79
C THR A 151 4.37 -14.47 1.37
N GLU A 152 3.11 -14.23 0.99
CA GLU A 152 2.71 -13.83 -0.36
C GLU A 152 1.56 -12.81 -0.29
N VAL A 153 1.70 -11.71 -1.02
CA VAL A 153 0.72 -10.64 -1.10
C VAL A 153 0.16 -10.57 -2.52
N VAL A 154 -1.14 -10.83 -2.65
CA VAL A 154 -1.89 -10.73 -3.92
C VAL A 154 -2.82 -9.53 -3.86
N ARG A 155 -2.61 -8.53 -4.73
CA ARG A 155 -3.39 -7.26 -4.70
C ARG A 155 -3.46 -6.58 -6.07
N GLY A 156 -4.28 -5.55 -6.22
CA GLY A 156 -4.42 -4.83 -7.49
C GLY A 156 -3.15 -4.10 -7.95
N ALA A 157 -2.92 -4.03 -9.26
CA ALA A 157 -1.74 -3.38 -9.88
C ALA A 157 -1.63 -1.88 -9.62
N ASP A 158 -2.70 -1.23 -9.17
CA ASP A 158 -2.67 0.15 -8.67
C ASP A 158 -1.75 0.32 -7.45
N LEU A 159 -1.39 -0.77 -6.77
CA LEU A 159 -0.53 -0.77 -5.59
C LEU A 159 0.95 -1.09 -5.88
N LEU A 160 1.37 -1.21 -7.15
CA LEU A 160 2.78 -1.43 -7.52
C LEU A 160 3.71 -0.38 -6.91
N LYS A 161 3.33 0.90 -6.98
CA LYS A 161 4.09 2.01 -6.38
C LYS A 161 4.10 1.95 -4.84
N SER A 162 3.06 1.36 -4.23
CA SER A 162 3.07 1.12 -2.78
C SER A 162 4.08 0.05 -2.39
N THR A 163 4.32 -0.96 -3.25
CA THR A 163 5.31 -2.01 -2.99
C THR A 163 6.70 -1.44 -2.75
N VAL A 164 7.19 -0.53 -3.59
CA VAL A 164 8.54 0.05 -3.39
C VAL A 164 8.63 0.89 -2.12
N ARG A 165 7.56 1.60 -1.75
CA ARG A 165 7.48 2.33 -0.47
C ARG A 165 7.49 1.37 0.73
N GLN A 166 6.81 0.24 0.62
CA GLN A 166 6.77 -0.79 1.66
C GLN A 166 8.11 -1.52 1.79
N LEU A 167 8.81 -1.80 0.68
CA LEU A 167 10.15 -2.38 0.71
C LEU A 167 11.16 -1.51 1.48
N LEU A 168 11.05 -0.18 1.37
CA LEU A 168 11.85 0.75 2.17
C LEU A 168 11.56 0.62 3.67
N LEU A 169 10.29 0.42 4.05
CA LEU A 169 9.90 0.20 5.44
C LEU A 169 10.35 -1.16 5.97
N TYR A 170 10.21 -2.24 5.18
CA TYR A 170 10.75 -3.56 5.51
C TYR A 170 12.24 -3.47 5.80
N ARG A 171 13.01 -2.81 4.93
CA ARG A 171 14.44 -2.57 5.11
C ARG A 171 14.73 -1.78 6.39
N ALA A 172 14.06 -0.65 6.59
CA ALA A 172 14.28 0.22 7.75
C ALA A 172 13.94 -0.45 9.09
N LEU A 173 12.95 -1.36 9.09
CA LEU A 173 12.54 -2.12 10.27
C LEU A 173 13.27 -3.45 10.41
N GLY A 174 14.18 -3.81 9.50
CA GLY A 174 14.89 -5.09 9.51
C GLY A 174 13.95 -6.29 9.41
N LEU A 175 12.88 -6.16 8.63
CA LEU A 175 11.85 -7.17 8.40
C LEU A 175 12.03 -7.80 7.01
N THR A 176 11.61 -9.06 6.86
CA THR A 176 11.63 -9.76 5.57
C THR A 176 10.35 -9.45 4.79
N PRO A 177 10.44 -8.94 3.55
CA PRO A 177 9.25 -8.71 2.73
C PRO A 177 8.66 -10.04 2.18
N PRO A 178 7.33 -10.11 1.99
CA PRO A 178 6.70 -11.22 1.28
C PRO A 178 7.02 -11.18 -0.22
N LYS A 179 6.64 -12.23 -0.94
CA LYS A 179 6.55 -12.20 -2.41
C LYS A 179 5.32 -11.39 -2.82
N PHE A 180 5.40 -10.67 -3.92
CA PHE A 180 4.30 -9.84 -4.40
C PHE A 180 3.75 -10.35 -5.74
N PHE A 181 2.44 -10.32 -5.86
CA PHE A 181 1.70 -10.64 -7.09
C PHE A 181 0.65 -9.56 -7.31
N HIS A 182 0.80 -8.81 -8.40
CA HIS A 182 -0.17 -7.77 -8.74
C HIS A 182 -1.17 -8.24 -9.81
N CYS A 183 -2.45 -8.13 -9.49
CA CYS A 183 -3.56 -8.46 -10.37
C CYS A 183 -3.90 -7.27 -11.27
N PRO A 184 -4.17 -7.49 -12.57
CA PRO A 184 -4.63 -6.43 -13.47
C PRO A 184 -5.90 -5.77 -12.94
N LEU A 185 -6.02 -4.46 -13.21
CA LEU A 185 -7.23 -3.72 -12.87
C LEU A 185 -8.34 -4.08 -13.84
N LEU A 186 -9.57 -4.10 -13.33
CA LEU A 186 -10.74 -4.24 -14.18
C LEU A 186 -10.97 -2.98 -14.99
N THR A 187 -11.13 -3.16 -16.29
CA THR A 187 -11.47 -2.09 -17.23
C THR A 187 -12.77 -2.41 -17.94
N ASP A 188 -13.50 -1.38 -18.34
CA ASP A 188 -14.65 -1.52 -19.24
C ASP A 188 -14.23 -1.93 -20.66
N ASP A 189 -15.21 -2.00 -21.57
CA ASP A 189 -15.00 -2.39 -22.97
C ASP A 189 -14.09 -1.43 -23.75
N VAL A 190 -13.97 -0.19 -23.27
CA VAL A 190 -13.16 0.90 -23.84
C VAL A 190 -11.78 0.98 -23.16
N GLY A 191 -11.51 0.15 -22.15
CA GLY A 191 -10.24 0.12 -21.42
C GLY A 191 -10.19 1.13 -20.26
N VAL A 192 -11.29 1.79 -19.93
CA VAL A 192 -11.35 2.71 -18.78
C VAL A 192 -11.47 1.89 -17.51
N ARG A 193 -10.61 2.19 -16.53
CA ARG A 193 -10.64 1.52 -15.22
C ARG A 193 -12.03 1.65 -14.59
N LEU A 194 -12.58 0.53 -14.17
CA LEU A 194 -13.80 0.50 -13.37
C LEU A 194 -13.51 1.08 -11.99
N ALA A 195 -13.81 2.36 -11.82
CA ALA A 195 -13.75 3.05 -10.54
C ALA A 195 -15.09 2.92 -9.79
N LYS A 196 -15.05 3.06 -8.45
CA LYS A 196 -16.23 3.01 -7.54
C LYS A 196 -17.40 3.93 -7.95
N ARG A 197 -17.17 4.93 -8.81
CA ARG A 197 -18.19 5.81 -9.39
C ARG A 197 -19.16 5.09 -10.34
N HIS A 198 -18.82 3.92 -10.86
CA HIS A 198 -19.74 3.09 -11.65
C HIS A 198 -20.57 2.22 -10.69
N ASP A 199 -21.43 2.86 -9.89
CA ASP A 199 -22.18 2.21 -8.80
C ASP A 199 -23.05 1.04 -9.29
N ALA A 200 -23.46 1.12 -10.57
CA ALA A 200 -24.09 0.05 -11.32
C ALA A 200 -23.25 -1.23 -11.46
N LEU A 201 -21.98 -1.27 -11.08
CA LEU A 201 -21.13 -2.47 -11.13
C LEU A 201 -20.70 -2.97 -9.74
N SER A 202 -21.18 -2.34 -8.66
CA SER A 202 -20.90 -2.81 -7.32
C SER A 202 -21.51 -4.20 -7.10
N LEU A 203 -20.86 -5.04 -6.29
CA LEU A 203 -21.42 -6.35 -5.91
C LEU A 203 -22.80 -6.21 -5.26
N ARG A 204 -23.03 -5.11 -4.54
CA ARG A 204 -24.33 -4.77 -3.96
C ARG A 204 -25.39 -4.53 -5.05
N ALA A 205 -25.11 -3.68 -6.03
CA ALA A 205 -26.03 -3.41 -7.13
C ALA A 205 -26.28 -4.66 -7.99
N LEU A 206 -25.25 -5.46 -8.26
CA LEU A 206 -25.37 -6.74 -8.97
C LEU A 206 -26.27 -7.71 -8.21
N ARG A 207 -26.07 -7.86 -6.89
CA ARG A 207 -26.93 -8.68 -6.03
C ARG A 207 -28.37 -8.16 -6.00
N GLN A 208 -28.58 -6.85 -5.89
CA GLN A 208 -29.91 -6.24 -5.89
C GLN A 208 -30.66 -6.44 -7.21
N ARG A 209 -29.95 -6.58 -8.33
CA ARG A 209 -30.52 -6.92 -9.65
C ARG A 209 -30.63 -8.42 -9.91
N GLY A 210 -30.45 -9.27 -8.89
CA GLY A 210 -30.64 -10.72 -9.00
C GLY A 210 -29.47 -11.49 -9.61
N ALA A 211 -28.28 -10.89 -9.74
CA ALA A 211 -27.11 -11.62 -10.24
C ALA A 211 -26.72 -12.74 -9.27
N ALA A 212 -26.69 -13.99 -9.76
CA ALA A 212 -26.28 -15.15 -8.99
C ALA A 212 -24.75 -15.12 -8.74
N PRO A 213 -24.26 -15.40 -7.51
CA PRO A 213 -22.83 -15.46 -7.21
C PRO A 213 -22.04 -16.39 -8.14
N ASP A 214 -22.60 -17.53 -8.52
CA ASP A 214 -21.93 -18.47 -9.42
C ASP A 214 -21.80 -17.95 -10.84
N ALA A 215 -22.81 -17.22 -11.33
CA ALA A 215 -22.74 -16.56 -12.63
C ALA A 215 -21.63 -15.48 -12.64
N LEU A 216 -21.49 -14.73 -11.53
CA LEU A 216 -20.43 -13.75 -11.36
C LEU A 216 -19.04 -14.41 -11.33
N ARG A 217 -18.88 -15.53 -10.61
CA ARG A 217 -17.62 -16.29 -10.54
C ARG A 217 -17.22 -16.87 -11.90
N ARG A 218 -18.14 -17.55 -12.60
CA ARG A 218 -17.87 -18.06 -13.96
C ARG A 218 -17.54 -16.95 -14.95
N GLY A 219 -18.23 -15.81 -14.84
CA GLY A 219 -17.91 -14.61 -15.61
C GLY A 219 -16.47 -14.16 -15.38
N TRP A 220 -16.02 -14.14 -14.13
CA TRP A 220 -14.65 -13.80 -13.75
C TRP A 220 -13.61 -14.78 -14.26
N GLU A 221 -13.84 -16.09 -14.10
CA GLU A 221 -12.92 -17.14 -14.55
C GLU A 221 -12.66 -17.05 -16.05
N ARG A 222 -13.72 -16.87 -16.86
CA ARG A 222 -13.61 -16.68 -18.31
C ARG A 222 -12.79 -15.44 -18.68
N MET A 223 -12.90 -14.36 -17.90
CA MET A 223 -12.12 -13.14 -18.12
C MET A 223 -10.66 -13.31 -17.70
N ALA A 224 -10.39 -14.02 -16.60
CA ALA A 224 -9.04 -14.25 -16.09
C ALA A 224 -8.19 -15.12 -17.04
N THR A 225 -8.82 -16.03 -17.78
CA THR A 225 -8.16 -16.86 -18.81
C THR A 225 -8.01 -16.16 -20.17
N SER A 226 -8.72 -15.05 -20.41
CA SER A 226 -8.61 -14.29 -21.65
C SER A 226 -7.53 -13.22 -21.50
N SER A 227 -6.62 -13.11 -22.47
CA SER A 227 -5.49 -12.17 -22.46
C SER A 227 -5.90 -10.67 -22.52
N ARG A 228 -7.20 -10.38 -22.49
CA ARG A 228 -7.80 -9.04 -22.38
C ARG A 228 -8.88 -9.05 -21.29
N LEU A 229 -8.58 -8.51 -20.10
CA LEU A 229 -9.60 -8.24 -19.08
C LEU A 229 -10.50 -7.09 -19.55
N LYS A 230 -11.59 -7.41 -20.25
CA LYS A 230 -12.64 -6.46 -20.63
C LYS A 230 -13.93 -6.82 -19.91
N PHE A 231 -14.42 -5.92 -19.07
CA PHE A 231 -15.65 -6.10 -18.32
C PHE A 231 -16.81 -5.40 -19.03
N SER A 232 -17.71 -6.18 -19.66
CA SER A 232 -18.98 -5.69 -20.20
C SER A 232 -20.15 -6.20 -19.37
N LEU A 233 -21.11 -5.33 -19.03
CA LEU A 233 -22.41 -5.77 -18.50
C LEU A 233 -23.14 -6.73 -19.44
N LYS A 234 -22.87 -6.67 -20.75
CA LYS A 234 -23.45 -7.58 -21.76
C LYS A 234 -22.97 -9.02 -21.60
N ASN A 235 -21.83 -9.25 -20.96
CA ASN A 235 -21.27 -10.59 -20.73
C ASN A 235 -21.88 -11.29 -19.50
N LEU A 236 -22.66 -10.57 -18.69
CA LEU A 236 -23.34 -11.07 -17.50
C LEU A 236 -24.80 -11.45 -17.76
N SER A 237 -25.42 -10.88 -18.81
CA SER A 237 -26.82 -11.11 -19.16
C SER A 237 -27.04 -12.29 -20.12
N ARG A 238 -25.98 -12.94 -20.61
CA ARG A 238 -26.09 -14.23 -21.31
C ARG A 238 -25.93 -15.35 -20.28
N GLY A 239 -26.94 -15.48 -19.43
CA GLY A 239 -27.24 -16.77 -18.79
C GLY A 239 -27.78 -17.71 -19.85
N ASP A 240 -27.39 -18.98 -19.74
CA ASP A 240 -27.67 -20.05 -20.70
C ASP A 240 -29.17 -20.15 -21.07
N GLU A 241 -29.51 -19.81 -22.31
CA GLU A 241 -30.64 -20.40 -23.03
C GLU A 241 -30.12 -21.60 -23.84
N THR A 242 -29.66 -22.66 -23.15
CA THR A 242 -29.51 -23.98 -23.77
C THR A 242 -29.77 -25.06 -22.73
N GLY A 243 -30.93 -25.70 -22.83
CA GLY A 243 -31.12 -27.08 -22.34
C GLY A 243 -32.42 -27.34 -21.60
N GLY A 244 -33.41 -27.90 -22.32
CA GLY A 244 -34.49 -28.74 -21.77
C GLY A 244 -35.82 -28.07 -21.58
#